data_AF-A0A966B6G0-F1
#
_entry.id   AF-A0A966B6G0-F1
#
_cell.length_a   1.000
_cell.length_b   1.000
_cell.length_c   1.000
_cell.angle_alpha   90.00
_cell.angle_beta   90.00
_cell.angle_gamma   90.00
#
_symmetry.space_group_name_H-M   'P 1'
#
loop_
_entity.id
_entity.type
_entity.pdbx_description
1 polymer ?
#
loop_
_entity_poly.entity_id
_entity_poly.type
_entity_poly.pdbx_seq_one_letter_code
_entity_poly.pdbx_strand_id
1 'polypeptide(L)'
;MNISKKRILTSIRAFTLLELMVSMVVLSLIMLLVFRMLDSTTRTWSNAQARVSTFKEARVAFEGMTRRISQAMLNTYFDYQYPGNNQNQRPRGYERKSDLHFLSGKGEDLLAAGRYPTHCVFFQAPLSFSVDPNNKSFGSLLNSWGYYIERNTDRDQIPEFFPSGTLQDRERYRLMEFRPPTENLKVYASDLKTRYNTDWFKPDVTNDEATEGGRPFSIPIAENIIALIIEPKNSNAIERANLLAPEYEYDSRRYQKKKNAKDPTKHQLPPLIEVTMVAMDERSALRLEQTYGTLPSD
;
A
#
# COMPACT_ATOMS: atom_id res chain seq x y z
N MET A 1 -14.45 74.38 -72.38
CA MET A 1 -13.21 74.10 -71.62
C MET A 1 -13.41 72.78 -70.90
N ASN A 2 -12.71 71.72 -71.34
CA ASN A 2 -13.02 70.33 -71.04
C ASN A 2 -12.05 69.80 -69.97
N ILE A 3 -12.52 69.52 -68.75
CA ILE A 3 -11.68 69.03 -67.65
C ILE A 3 -11.85 67.50 -67.57
N SER A 4 -10.90 66.80 -68.15
CA SER A 4 -10.81 65.33 -68.12
C SER A 4 -10.33 64.85 -66.75
N LYS A 5 -11.22 64.22 -65.96
CA LYS A 5 -10.84 63.49 -64.74
C LYS A 5 -10.34 62.09 -65.12
N LYS A 6 -9.02 61.91 -65.17
CA LYS A 6 -8.39 60.57 -65.22
C LYS A 6 -8.64 59.85 -63.89
N ARG A 7 -9.46 58.79 -63.90
CA ARG A 7 -9.50 57.79 -62.83
C ARG A 7 -8.25 56.91 -62.94
N ILE A 8 -7.40 56.94 -61.93
CA ILE A 8 -6.31 55.99 -61.76
C ILE A 8 -6.92 54.72 -61.16
N LEU A 9 -7.13 53.70 -62.00
CA LEU A 9 -7.40 52.35 -61.54
C LEU A 9 -6.06 51.74 -61.11
N THR A 10 -5.81 51.65 -59.81
CA THR A 10 -4.71 50.86 -59.27
C THR A 10 -4.99 49.39 -59.57
N SER A 11 -4.17 48.80 -60.44
CA SER A 11 -4.14 47.35 -60.67
C SER A 11 -3.68 46.68 -59.37
N ILE A 12 -4.62 46.06 -58.68
CA ILE A 12 -4.30 45.11 -57.61
C ILE A 12 -3.73 43.88 -58.33
N ARG A 13 -2.42 43.68 -58.24
CA ARG A 13 -1.77 42.48 -58.77
C ARG A 13 -2.34 41.27 -58.02
N ALA A 14 -3.09 40.43 -58.73
CA ALA A 14 -3.56 39.15 -58.21
C ALA A 14 -2.38 38.16 -58.20
N PHE A 15 -2.32 37.34 -57.15
CA PHE A 15 -1.31 36.30 -57.00
C PHE A 15 -1.36 35.28 -58.14
N THR A 16 -0.19 34.83 -58.59
CA THR A 16 -0.11 33.76 -59.59
C THR A 16 -0.44 32.41 -58.95
N LEU A 17 -0.98 31.49 -59.75
CA LEU A 17 -1.37 30.14 -59.30
C LEU A 17 -0.17 29.39 -58.70
N LEU A 18 1.04 29.63 -59.20
CA LEU A 18 2.29 29.09 -58.68
C LEU A 18 2.63 29.63 -57.28
N GLU A 19 2.48 30.93 -57.04
CA GLU A 19 2.70 31.52 -55.70
C GLU A 19 1.70 30.98 -54.67
N LEU A 20 0.45 30.74 -55.08
CA LEU A 20 -0.56 30.09 -54.23
C LEU A 20 -0.18 28.64 -53.89
N MET A 21 0.29 27.86 -54.86
CA MET A 21 0.73 26.48 -54.62
C MET A 21 1.94 26.42 -53.70
N VAL A 22 2.95 27.27 -53.92
CA VAL A 22 4.13 27.35 -53.05
C VAL A 22 3.75 27.77 -51.63
N SER A 23 2.86 28.77 -51.49
CA SER A 23 2.36 29.22 -50.19
C SER A 23 1.61 28.12 -49.45
N MET A 24 0.81 27.31 -50.16
CA MET A 24 0.07 26.19 -49.59
C MET A 24 1.02 25.08 -49.11
N VAL A 25 2.09 24.79 -49.86
CA VAL A 25 3.11 23.81 -49.48
C VAL A 25 3.84 24.25 -48.22
N VAL A 26 4.30 25.51 -48.17
CA VAL A 26 4.97 26.06 -46.99
C VAL A 26 4.04 26.08 -45.78
N LEU A 27 2.78 26.50 -45.94
CA LEU A 27 1.78 26.49 -44.88
C LEU A 27 1.55 25.08 -44.33
N SER A 28 1.43 24.07 -45.21
CA SER A 28 1.21 22.68 -44.81
C SER A 28 2.40 22.10 -44.04
N LEU A 29 3.63 22.44 -44.43
CA LEU A 29 4.85 22.07 -43.71
C LEU A 29 4.89 22.70 -42.30
N ILE A 30 4.56 23.99 -42.19
CA ILE A 30 4.52 24.69 -40.90
C ILE A 30 3.43 24.10 -40.01
N MET A 31 2.23 23.83 -40.55
CA MET A 31 1.15 23.19 -39.80
C MET A 31 1.55 21.81 -39.28
N LEU A 32 2.22 21.00 -40.11
CA LEU A 32 2.73 19.69 -39.70
C LEU A 32 3.71 19.81 -38.52
N LEU A 33 4.63 20.78 -38.59
CA LEU A 33 5.60 21.01 -37.51
C LEU A 33 4.91 21.45 -36.22
N VAL A 34 3.95 22.38 -36.30
CA VAL A 34 3.16 22.83 -35.14
C VAL A 34 2.36 21.68 -34.54
N PHE A 35 1.73 20.84 -35.38
CA PHE A 35 0.99 19.68 -34.90
C PHE A 35 1.88 18.67 -34.17
N ARG A 36 3.08 18.38 -34.71
CA ARG A 36 4.08 17.54 -34.04
C ARG A 36 4.52 18.10 -32.69
N MET A 37 4.65 19.42 -32.58
CA MET A 37 5.02 20.09 -31.33
C MET A 37 3.87 20.04 -30.30
N LEU A 38 2.62 20.21 -30.75
CA LEU A 38 1.43 20.07 -29.91
C LEU A 38 1.28 18.63 -29.38
N ASP A 39 1.48 17.62 -30.22
CA ASP A 39 1.49 16.21 -29.80
C ASP A 39 2.56 15.94 -28.73
N SER A 40 3.76 16.49 -28.90
CA SER A 40 4.85 16.35 -27.93
C SER A 40 4.48 16.99 -26.59
N THR A 41 3.90 18.19 -26.63
CA THR A 41 3.55 18.97 -25.43
C THR A 41 2.43 18.29 -24.64
N THR A 42 1.38 17.85 -25.32
CA THR A 42 0.24 17.14 -24.71
C THR A 42 0.65 15.82 -24.08
N ARG A 43 1.54 15.05 -24.73
CA ARG A 43 2.12 13.83 -24.16
C ARG A 43 2.98 14.11 -22.93
N THR A 44 3.75 15.19 -22.92
CA THR A 44 4.60 15.57 -21.77
C THR A 44 3.75 16.02 -20.59
N TRP A 45 2.70 16.79 -20.84
CA TRP A 45 1.77 17.24 -19.81
C TRP A 45 1.00 16.07 -19.18
N SER A 46 0.40 15.21 -19.99
CA SER A 46 -0.31 14.02 -19.49
C SER A 46 0.60 13.07 -18.70
N ASN A 47 1.85 12.92 -19.12
CA ASN A 47 2.90 12.20 -18.39
C ASN A 47 3.13 12.77 -16.98
N ALA A 48 3.35 14.07 -16.90
CA ALA A 48 3.61 14.75 -15.63
C ALA A 48 2.41 14.60 -14.69
N GLN A 49 1.19 14.76 -15.21
CA GLN A 49 -0.03 14.63 -14.43
C GLN A 49 -0.22 13.22 -13.84
N ALA A 50 -0.05 12.17 -14.65
CA ALA A 50 -0.17 10.79 -14.20
C ALA A 50 0.88 10.44 -13.12
N ARG A 51 2.10 10.95 -13.28
CA ARG A 51 3.16 10.78 -12.27
C ARG A 51 2.76 11.42 -10.94
N VAL A 52 2.26 12.66 -10.98
CA VAL A 52 1.84 13.39 -9.77
C VAL A 52 0.68 12.70 -9.05
N SER A 53 -0.30 12.15 -9.77
CA SER A 53 -1.43 11.46 -9.14
C SER A 53 -0.99 10.20 -8.37
N THR A 54 -0.13 9.36 -8.95
CA THR A 54 0.32 8.12 -8.29
C THR A 54 1.14 8.41 -7.04
N PHE A 55 2.03 9.41 -7.08
CA PHE A 55 2.80 9.79 -5.89
C PHE A 55 1.94 10.44 -4.81
N LYS A 56 0.84 11.11 -5.17
CA LYS A 56 -0.11 11.66 -4.20
C LYS A 56 -0.82 10.55 -3.43
N GLU A 57 -1.35 9.56 -4.14
CA GLU A 57 -2.03 8.39 -3.53
C GLU A 57 -1.08 7.62 -2.60
N ALA A 58 0.12 7.31 -3.10
CA ALA A 58 1.17 6.68 -2.31
C ALA A 58 1.50 7.48 -1.05
N ARG A 59 1.65 8.80 -1.15
CA ARG A 59 1.94 9.65 0.02
C ARG A 59 0.83 9.60 1.07
N VAL A 60 -0.44 9.67 0.66
CA VAL A 60 -1.58 9.59 1.58
C VAL A 60 -1.60 8.24 2.29
N ALA A 61 -1.39 7.14 1.56
CA ALA A 61 -1.31 5.81 2.13
C ALA A 61 -0.13 5.67 3.11
N PHE A 62 1.04 6.23 2.77
CA PHE A 62 2.21 6.26 3.65
C PHE A 62 1.97 7.01 4.95
N GLU A 63 1.40 8.22 4.88
CA GLU A 63 1.07 9.04 6.06
C GLU A 63 0.00 8.34 6.92
N GLY A 64 -1.01 7.73 6.29
CA GLY A 64 -2.03 6.93 6.99
C GLY A 64 -1.45 5.72 7.73
N MET A 65 -0.60 4.96 7.04
CA MET A 65 0.08 3.78 7.56
C MET A 65 0.99 4.13 8.74
N THR A 66 1.91 5.08 8.56
CA THR A 66 2.87 5.49 9.61
C THR A 66 2.16 6.04 10.84
N ARG A 67 1.09 6.83 10.65
CA ARG A 67 0.26 7.31 11.76
C ARG A 67 -0.38 6.15 12.55
N ARG A 68 -0.94 5.14 11.87
CA ARG A 68 -1.57 4.01 12.56
C ARG A 68 -0.54 3.09 13.23
N ILE A 69 0.61 2.83 12.59
CA ILE A 69 1.71 2.08 13.20
C ILE A 69 2.20 2.76 14.48
N SER A 70 2.25 4.09 14.51
CA SER A 70 2.63 4.85 15.72
C SER A 70 1.65 4.67 16.91
N GLN A 71 0.43 4.20 16.64
CA GLN A 71 -0.59 3.91 17.64
C GLN A 71 -0.61 2.44 18.06
N ALA A 72 0.34 1.63 17.58
CA ALA A 72 0.46 0.23 17.97
C ALA A 72 0.65 0.10 19.49
N MET A 73 -0.02 -0.87 20.10
CA MET A 73 0.02 -1.13 21.53
C MET A 73 0.32 -2.59 21.83
N LEU A 74 1.09 -2.82 22.90
CA LEU A 74 1.25 -4.15 23.48
C LEU A 74 0.61 -4.31 24.87
N ASN A 75 0.17 -3.24 25.54
CA ASN A 75 -0.41 -3.29 26.89
C ASN A 75 0.32 -4.26 27.84
N THR A 76 1.57 -3.93 28.17
CA THR A 76 2.44 -4.82 28.94
C THR A 76 2.12 -4.76 30.44
N TYR A 77 2.04 -5.93 31.07
CA TYR A 77 1.83 -6.08 32.53
C TYR A 77 2.91 -6.98 33.14
N PHE A 78 3.09 -6.90 34.46
CA PHE A 78 3.95 -7.82 35.19
C PHE A 78 3.14 -9.01 35.69
N ASP A 79 3.63 -10.21 35.41
CA ASP A 79 3.06 -11.46 35.92
C ASP A 79 4.14 -12.27 36.62
N TYR A 80 3.71 -13.20 37.46
CA TYR A 80 4.61 -14.12 38.14
C TYR A 80 5.24 -15.10 37.14
N GLN A 81 6.56 -15.22 37.24
CA GLN A 81 7.31 -16.23 36.52
C GLN A 81 7.28 -17.53 37.32
N TYR A 82 6.59 -18.53 36.78
CA TYR A 82 6.53 -19.86 37.38
C TYR A 82 7.59 -20.78 36.76
N PRO A 83 8.27 -21.61 37.57
CA PRO A 83 9.13 -22.65 37.01
C PRO A 83 8.32 -23.60 36.11
N GLY A 84 8.76 -23.75 34.86
CA GLY A 84 8.09 -24.60 33.88
C GLY A 84 6.64 -24.20 33.55
N ASN A 85 6.28 -22.93 33.74
CA ASN A 85 4.90 -22.42 33.61
C ASN A 85 3.87 -23.14 34.51
N ASN A 86 4.30 -23.79 35.60
CA ASN A 86 3.40 -24.47 36.53
C ASN A 86 2.97 -23.53 37.66
N GLN A 87 1.72 -23.08 37.62
CA GLN A 87 1.13 -22.13 38.60
C GLN A 87 1.05 -22.71 40.03
N ASN A 88 1.17 -24.02 40.19
CA ASN A 88 1.18 -24.67 41.51
C ASN A 88 2.53 -24.57 42.23
N GLN A 89 3.57 -24.09 41.55
CA GLN A 89 4.91 -23.92 42.13
C GLN A 89 5.12 -22.49 42.63
N ARG A 90 6.07 -22.31 43.56
CA ARG A 90 6.42 -20.98 44.06
C ARG A 90 6.95 -20.10 42.91
N PRO A 91 6.43 -18.88 42.71
CA PRO A 91 6.97 -17.92 41.75
C PRO A 91 8.46 -17.67 41.98
N ARG A 92 9.24 -17.59 40.90
CA ARG A 92 10.68 -17.26 40.95
C ARG A 92 10.95 -15.76 40.89
N GLY A 93 10.00 -14.98 40.37
CA GLY A 93 10.12 -13.55 40.19
C GLY A 93 8.98 -13.00 39.36
N TYR A 94 9.14 -11.77 38.90
CA TYR A 94 8.21 -11.12 37.98
C TYR A 94 8.79 -11.12 36.57
N GLU A 95 7.94 -11.33 35.58
CA GLU A 95 8.27 -11.15 34.18
C GLU A 95 7.24 -10.25 33.49
N ARG A 96 7.69 -9.52 32.48
CA ARG A 96 6.79 -8.73 31.64
C ARG A 96 6.04 -9.67 30.69
N LYS A 97 4.72 -9.53 30.62
CA LYS A 97 3.82 -10.21 29.69
C LYS A 97 2.94 -9.22 28.94
N SER A 98 2.41 -9.69 27.82
CA SER A 98 1.45 -8.99 26.97
C SER A 98 0.67 -10.02 26.18
N ASP A 99 -0.65 -9.83 26.13
CA ASP A 99 -1.59 -10.66 25.36
C ASP A 99 -1.74 -10.15 23.92
N LEU A 100 -1.08 -9.04 23.56
CA LEU A 100 -1.07 -8.46 22.22
C LEU A 100 0.16 -8.94 21.44
N HIS A 101 0.18 -8.66 20.14
CA HIS A 101 1.20 -9.16 19.24
C HIS A 101 1.53 -8.11 18.18
N PHE A 102 2.75 -7.59 18.26
CA PHE A 102 3.39 -6.82 17.20
C PHE A 102 4.34 -7.72 16.41
N LEU A 103 4.19 -7.72 15.09
CA LEU A 103 4.94 -8.55 14.15
C LEU A 103 5.24 -7.76 12.88
N SER A 104 6.49 -7.78 12.43
CA SER A 104 6.91 -7.33 11.11
C SER A 104 7.94 -8.27 10.52
N GLY A 105 7.92 -8.46 9.21
CA GLY A 105 8.86 -9.36 8.54
C GLY A 105 8.48 -9.57 7.09
N LYS A 106 9.10 -10.56 6.45
CA LYS A 106 8.89 -10.85 5.03
C LYS A 106 7.49 -11.42 4.81
N GLY A 107 6.77 -10.87 3.82
CA GLY A 107 5.43 -11.33 3.45
C GLY A 107 5.42 -12.81 3.04
N GLU A 108 6.47 -13.25 2.36
CA GLU A 108 6.66 -14.64 1.94
C GLU A 108 6.72 -15.63 3.12
N ASP A 109 7.41 -15.25 4.21
CA ASP A 109 7.56 -16.09 5.40
C ASP A 109 6.34 -16.04 6.32
N LEU A 110 5.70 -14.87 6.44
CA LEU A 110 4.59 -14.66 7.36
C LEU A 110 3.24 -15.08 6.78
N LEU A 111 2.98 -14.80 5.51
CA LEU A 111 1.72 -15.09 4.83
C LEU A 111 1.86 -16.31 3.92
N ALA A 112 2.29 -16.10 2.68
CA ALA A 112 2.51 -17.14 1.67
C ALA A 112 3.54 -16.67 0.64
N ALA A 113 4.42 -17.59 0.23
CA ALA A 113 5.43 -17.31 -0.78
C ALA A 113 4.80 -16.96 -2.14
N GLY A 114 5.41 -16.02 -2.87
CA GLY A 114 5.03 -15.66 -4.24
C GLY A 114 3.85 -14.68 -4.38
N ARG A 115 2.89 -14.66 -3.44
CA ARG A 115 1.72 -13.76 -3.48
C ARG A 115 1.97 -12.40 -2.81
N TYR A 116 2.75 -12.40 -1.73
CA TYR A 116 2.98 -11.22 -0.89
C TYR A 116 4.45 -10.79 -0.92
N PRO A 117 4.84 -9.88 -1.84
CA PRO A 117 6.23 -9.48 -1.97
C PRO A 117 6.69 -8.59 -0.80
N THR A 118 8.00 -8.60 -0.52
CA THR A 118 8.71 -7.72 0.42
C THR A 118 8.28 -7.87 1.88
N HIS A 119 8.04 -6.79 2.64
CA HIS A 119 7.69 -6.84 4.06
C HIS A 119 6.21 -6.56 4.33
N CYS A 120 5.73 -7.07 5.46
CA CYS A 120 4.43 -6.78 6.04
C CYS A 120 4.56 -6.47 7.53
N VAL A 121 3.53 -5.84 8.10
CA VAL A 121 3.43 -5.55 9.53
C VAL A 121 2.01 -5.78 10.01
N PHE A 122 1.88 -6.35 11.20
CA PHE A 122 0.63 -6.66 11.87
C PHE A 122 0.74 -6.28 13.35
N PHE A 123 -0.27 -5.58 13.85
CA PHE A 123 -0.29 -5.02 15.19
C PHE A 123 -1.71 -4.80 15.70
N GLN A 124 -1.87 -4.43 16.97
CA GLN A 124 -3.14 -3.97 17.52
C GLN A 124 -3.05 -2.50 17.93
N ALA A 125 -4.14 -1.76 17.73
CA ALA A 125 -4.24 -0.35 18.08
C ALA A 125 -5.70 0.02 18.42
N PRO A 126 -5.95 1.01 19.29
CA PRO A 126 -7.30 1.46 19.64
C PRO A 126 -7.87 2.37 18.55
N LEU A 127 -8.23 1.80 17.40
CA LEU A 127 -8.67 2.53 16.21
C LEU A 127 -10.20 2.65 16.10
N SER A 128 -10.95 2.01 17.02
CA SER A 128 -12.40 2.15 17.14
C SER A 128 -13.17 1.77 15.87
N PHE A 129 -12.66 0.80 15.12
CA PHE A 129 -13.31 0.28 13.93
C PHE A 129 -14.29 -0.84 14.31
N SER A 130 -15.56 -0.65 13.96
CA SER A 130 -16.64 -1.60 14.19
C SER A 130 -17.67 -1.49 13.07
N VAL A 131 -18.22 -2.64 12.68
CA VAL A 131 -19.34 -2.71 11.72
C VAL A 131 -20.68 -2.63 12.43
N ASP A 132 -20.78 -3.15 13.67
CA ASP A 132 -22.00 -3.12 14.47
C ASP A 132 -22.39 -1.67 14.83
N PRO A 133 -23.59 -1.20 14.42
CA PRO A 133 -24.08 0.13 14.77
C PRO A 133 -24.02 0.46 16.27
N ASN A 134 -24.18 -0.52 17.15
CA ASN A 134 -24.14 -0.31 18.60
C ASN A 134 -22.74 0.07 19.08
N ASN A 135 -21.72 -0.54 18.49
CA ASN A 135 -20.34 -0.41 18.92
C ASN A 135 -19.62 0.77 18.26
N LYS A 136 -20.16 1.35 17.18
CA LYS A 136 -19.60 2.54 16.50
C LYS A 136 -19.45 3.77 17.41
N SER A 137 -20.24 3.85 18.48
CA SER A 137 -20.18 4.96 19.43
C SER A 137 -19.01 4.89 20.41
N PHE A 138 -18.37 3.71 20.56
CA PHE A 138 -17.24 3.55 21.45
C PHE A 138 -15.96 4.11 20.82
N GLY A 139 -15.40 5.15 21.46
CA GLY A 139 -14.27 5.91 20.93
C GLY A 139 -12.88 5.29 21.09
N SER A 140 -12.74 4.14 21.78
CA SER A 140 -11.44 3.47 21.99
C SER A 140 -11.52 1.95 21.92
N LEU A 141 -12.15 1.40 20.89
CA LEU A 141 -12.15 -0.06 20.69
C LEU A 141 -10.81 -0.53 20.12
N LEU A 142 -10.35 -1.67 20.63
CA LEU A 142 -9.12 -2.30 20.19
C LEU A 142 -9.35 -3.07 18.89
N ASN A 143 -8.55 -2.77 17.88
CA ASN A 143 -8.58 -3.45 16.60
C ASN A 143 -7.25 -4.12 16.30
N SER A 144 -7.33 -5.20 15.54
CA SER A 144 -6.21 -5.72 14.78
C SER A 144 -6.04 -4.91 13.51
N TRP A 145 -4.80 -4.64 13.13
CA TRP A 145 -4.46 -3.88 11.93
C TRP A 145 -3.22 -4.48 11.27
N GLY A 146 -3.08 -4.25 9.97
CA GLY A 146 -1.86 -4.62 9.27
C GLY A 146 -1.73 -4.01 7.88
N TYR A 147 -0.52 -4.08 7.36
CA TYR A 147 -0.18 -3.63 6.01
C TYR A 147 0.70 -4.66 5.34
N TYR A 148 0.40 -4.92 4.07
CA TYR A 148 1.17 -5.83 3.23
C TYR A 148 0.98 -5.43 1.76
N ILE A 149 1.91 -5.86 0.90
CA ILE A 149 1.75 -5.71 -0.54
C ILE A 149 1.20 -7.00 -1.10
N GLU A 150 0.28 -6.87 -2.04
CA GLU A 150 -0.27 -7.98 -2.80
C GLU A 150 -0.34 -7.62 -4.27
N ARG A 151 -0.04 -8.59 -5.13
CA ARG A 151 -0.32 -8.49 -6.56
C ARG A 151 -1.68 -9.13 -6.80
N ASN A 152 -2.69 -8.31 -7.09
CA ASN A 152 -4.06 -8.77 -7.32
C ASN A 152 -4.74 -8.03 -8.47
N THR A 153 -5.87 -8.59 -8.94
CA THR A 153 -6.76 -7.98 -9.92
C THR A 153 -7.74 -7.03 -9.22
N ASP A 154 -8.26 -6.01 -9.91
CA ASP A 154 -9.30 -5.10 -9.38
C ASP A 154 -10.71 -5.70 -9.40
N ARG A 155 -10.88 -6.94 -9.84
CA ARG A 155 -12.19 -7.59 -10.00
C ARG A 155 -13.08 -7.45 -8.76
N ASP A 156 -12.51 -7.62 -7.57
CA ASP A 156 -13.24 -7.54 -6.29
C ASP A 156 -13.62 -6.10 -5.90
N GLN A 157 -13.05 -5.09 -6.54
CA GLN A 157 -13.32 -3.67 -6.31
C GLN A 157 -14.34 -3.12 -7.30
N ILE A 158 -14.54 -3.80 -8.43
CA ILE A 158 -15.52 -3.40 -9.43
C ILE A 158 -16.91 -3.66 -8.84
N PRO A 159 -17.76 -2.62 -8.70
CA PRO A 159 -19.11 -2.80 -8.19
C PRO A 159 -19.89 -3.81 -9.05
N GLU A 160 -20.67 -4.67 -8.40
CA GLU A 160 -21.43 -5.76 -9.05
C GLU A 160 -22.41 -5.28 -10.15
N PHE A 161 -22.79 -3.99 -10.13
CA PHE A 161 -23.69 -3.44 -11.14
C PHE A 161 -23.02 -3.22 -12.51
N PHE A 162 -21.68 -3.26 -12.59
CA PHE A 162 -21.00 -3.20 -13.88
C PHE A 162 -21.07 -4.57 -14.58
N PRO A 163 -21.49 -4.64 -15.86
CA PRO A 163 -21.57 -5.91 -16.56
C PRO A 163 -20.18 -6.52 -16.72
N SER A 164 -20.06 -7.81 -16.38
CA SER A 164 -18.85 -8.60 -16.54
C SER A 164 -18.29 -8.46 -17.96
N GLY A 165 -17.03 -8.04 -18.09
CA GLY A 165 -16.37 -7.85 -19.38
C GLY A 165 -16.49 -6.47 -20.02
N THR A 166 -17.19 -5.51 -19.38
CA THR A 166 -17.20 -4.10 -19.83
C THR A 166 -15.91 -3.37 -19.43
N LEU A 167 -15.36 -3.74 -18.27
CA LEU A 167 -14.08 -3.26 -17.77
C LEU A 167 -13.08 -4.41 -17.85
N GLN A 168 -11.87 -4.11 -18.31
CA GLN A 168 -10.78 -5.06 -18.31
C GLN A 168 -10.16 -5.08 -16.92
N ASP A 169 -10.07 -6.27 -16.32
CA ASP A 169 -9.40 -6.48 -15.04
C ASP A 169 -7.95 -6.00 -15.14
N ARG A 170 -7.55 -5.10 -14.23
CA ARG A 170 -6.20 -4.57 -14.12
C ARG A 170 -5.45 -5.27 -13.02
N GLU A 171 -4.27 -5.77 -13.37
CA GLU A 171 -3.40 -6.40 -12.39
C GLU A 171 -2.34 -5.41 -11.90
N ARG A 172 -2.32 -5.15 -10.59
CA ARG A 172 -1.44 -4.15 -9.98
C ARG A 172 -0.84 -4.68 -8.69
N TYR A 173 0.37 -4.21 -8.38
CA TYR A 173 0.89 -4.30 -7.01
C TYR A 173 0.19 -3.24 -6.17
N ARG A 174 -0.52 -3.66 -5.14
CA ARG A 174 -1.31 -2.79 -4.27
C ARG A 174 -0.81 -2.89 -2.85
N LEU A 175 -0.78 -1.75 -2.16
CA LEU A 175 -0.67 -1.73 -0.72
C LEU A 175 -2.04 -2.04 -0.13
N MET A 176 -2.11 -3.15 0.58
CA MET A 176 -3.31 -3.65 1.23
C MET A 176 -3.28 -3.28 2.72
N GLU A 177 -4.44 -2.89 3.22
CA GLU A 177 -4.69 -2.60 4.63
C GLU A 177 -5.61 -3.67 5.20
N PHE A 178 -5.09 -4.45 6.13
CA PHE A 178 -5.85 -5.41 6.94
C PHE A 178 -6.48 -4.68 8.13
N ARG A 179 -7.81 -4.69 8.24
CA ARG A 179 -8.54 -3.97 9.28
C ARG A 179 -9.81 -4.69 9.74
N PRO A 180 -9.69 -5.85 10.41
CA PRO A 180 -10.85 -6.52 10.97
C PRO A 180 -11.60 -5.61 11.97
N PRO A 181 -12.94 -5.63 11.96
CA PRO A 181 -13.72 -4.91 12.93
C PRO A 181 -13.51 -5.52 14.32
N THR A 182 -13.81 -4.74 15.36
CA THR A 182 -13.56 -5.13 16.76
C THR A 182 -14.25 -6.45 17.11
N GLU A 183 -15.41 -6.71 16.52
CA GLU A 183 -16.19 -7.93 16.71
C GLU A 183 -15.44 -9.21 16.30
N ASN A 184 -14.47 -9.08 15.38
CA ASN A 184 -13.66 -10.20 14.89
C ASN A 184 -12.21 -10.14 15.39
N LEU A 185 -11.99 -9.57 16.58
CA LEU A 185 -10.66 -9.49 17.18
C LEU A 185 -10.22 -10.87 17.72
N LYS A 186 -9.45 -11.60 16.91
CA LYS A 186 -8.97 -12.95 17.24
C LYS A 186 -7.72 -13.01 18.12
N VAL A 187 -7.07 -11.89 18.44
CA VAL A 187 -5.78 -11.87 19.18
C VAL A 187 -5.85 -12.55 20.55
N TYR A 188 -7.05 -12.58 21.16
CA TYR A 188 -7.30 -13.18 22.46
C TYR A 188 -7.79 -14.63 22.41
N ALA A 189 -7.95 -15.23 21.23
CA ALA A 189 -8.42 -16.61 21.14
C ALA A 189 -7.48 -17.56 21.92
N SER A 190 -8.09 -18.54 22.59
CA SER A 190 -7.45 -19.34 23.67
C SER A 190 -6.28 -20.20 23.18
N ASP A 191 -6.30 -20.56 21.90
CA ASP A 191 -5.24 -21.26 21.19
C ASP A 191 -3.95 -20.43 21.05
N LEU A 192 -4.06 -19.10 20.97
CA LEU A 192 -2.92 -18.18 20.88
C LEU A 192 -2.17 -17.96 22.21
N LYS A 193 -2.74 -18.39 23.35
CA LYS A 193 -2.10 -18.23 24.67
C LYS A 193 -1.13 -19.36 25.03
N THR A 194 -1.30 -20.54 24.43
CA THR A 194 -0.58 -21.76 24.84
C THR A 194 0.64 -22.08 23.98
N ARG A 195 0.69 -21.59 22.74
CA ARG A 195 1.78 -21.79 21.79
C ARG A 195 2.01 -20.55 20.93
N TYR A 196 3.21 -20.46 20.33
CA TYR A 196 3.47 -19.46 19.30
C TYR A 196 2.46 -19.63 18.16
N ASN A 197 1.67 -18.59 17.89
CA ASN A 197 0.68 -18.59 16.82
C ASN A 197 0.51 -17.19 16.18
N THR A 198 0.31 -17.18 14.86
CA THR A 198 0.01 -16.02 14.01
C THR A 198 -1.38 -16.11 13.37
N ASP A 199 -2.19 -17.10 13.75
CA ASP A 199 -3.51 -17.36 13.16
C ASP A 199 -4.55 -16.27 13.43
N TRP A 200 -4.24 -15.27 14.28
CA TRP A 200 -5.14 -14.15 14.53
C TRP A 200 -5.30 -13.20 13.34
N PHE A 201 -4.38 -13.21 12.38
CA PHE A 201 -4.49 -12.44 11.13
C PHE A 201 -4.29 -13.30 9.89
N LYS A 202 -3.42 -14.32 9.94
CA LYS A 202 -2.96 -15.03 8.75
C LYS A 202 -4.11 -15.61 7.91
N PRO A 203 -5.07 -16.37 8.47
CA PRO A 203 -6.20 -16.90 7.70
C PRO A 203 -7.06 -15.79 7.07
N ASP A 204 -7.27 -14.69 7.79
CA ASP A 204 -8.09 -13.57 7.30
C ASP A 204 -7.38 -12.73 6.23
N VAL A 205 -6.07 -12.92 6.04
CA VAL A 205 -5.28 -12.27 4.99
C VAL A 205 -5.07 -13.21 3.79
N THR A 206 -4.87 -14.51 4.05
CA THR A 206 -4.56 -15.50 3.01
C THR A 206 -5.78 -16.15 2.38
N ASN A 207 -6.92 -16.16 3.05
CA ASN A 207 -8.13 -16.78 2.51
C ASN A 207 -8.82 -15.84 1.52
N ASP A 208 -9.16 -16.37 0.36
CA ASP A 208 -9.86 -15.65 -0.71
C ASP A 208 -11.38 -15.68 -0.56
N GLU A 209 -11.91 -16.26 0.53
CA GLU A 209 -13.35 -16.34 0.74
C GLU A 209 -13.94 -14.99 1.17
N ALA A 210 -15.03 -14.58 0.51
CA ALA A 210 -15.74 -13.34 0.82
C ALA A 210 -16.49 -13.48 2.15
N THR A 211 -16.20 -12.58 3.10
CA THR A 211 -16.96 -12.45 4.34
C THR A 211 -17.92 -11.24 4.22
N GLU A 212 -19.01 -11.20 4.97
CA GLU A 212 -19.87 -10.00 5.06
C GLU A 212 -19.04 -8.79 5.48
N GLY A 213 -18.75 -7.88 4.55
CA GLY A 213 -17.83 -6.73 4.74
C GLY A 213 -16.66 -6.64 3.74
N GLY A 214 -16.49 -7.65 2.86
CA GLY A 214 -15.42 -7.74 1.87
C GLY A 214 -14.56 -9.00 2.09
N ARG A 215 -13.72 -9.37 1.12
CA ARG A 215 -12.71 -10.44 1.27
C ARG A 215 -11.57 -9.95 2.19
N PRO A 216 -11.23 -10.68 3.26
CA PRO A 216 -12.05 -10.82 4.46
C PRO A 216 -12.08 -9.52 5.27
N PHE A 217 -10.95 -8.83 5.45
CA PHE A 217 -10.91 -7.51 6.08
C PHE A 217 -9.86 -6.60 5.45
N SER A 218 -9.44 -6.94 4.23
CA SER A 218 -8.34 -6.29 3.55
C SER A 218 -8.86 -5.39 2.45
N ILE A 219 -8.43 -4.13 2.47
CA ILE A 219 -8.77 -3.17 1.42
C ILE A 219 -7.51 -2.61 0.76
N PRO A 220 -7.53 -2.35 -0.55
CA PRO A 220 -6.48 -1.58 -1.21
C PRO A 220 -6.50 -0.14 -0.71
N ILE A 221 -5.33 0.43 -0.41
CA ILE A 221 -5.20 1.85 -0.01
C ILE A 221 -4.30 2.66 -0.94
N ALA A 222 -3.44 1.99 -1.71
CA ALA A 222 -2.68 2.61 -2.79
C ALA A 222 -2.35 1.60 -3.88
N GLU A 223 -2.40 2.02 -5.13
CA GLU A 223 -1.93 1.25 -6.27
C GLU A 223 -0.46 1.54 -6.64
N ASN A 224 0.15 0.64 -7.40
CA ASN A 224 1.53 0.72 -7.90
C ASN A 224 2.60 0.79 -6.81
N ILE A 225 2.36 0.16 -5.66
CA ILE A 225 3.35 0.05 -4.59
C ILE A 225 4.08 -1.28 -4.73
N ILE A 226 5.36 -1.23 -5.12
CA ILE A 226 6.13 -2.45 -5.49
C ILE A 226 6.95 -3.01 -4.33
N ALA A 227 7.28 -2.18 -3.34
CA ALA A 227 8.04 -2.61 -2.17
C ALA A 227 7.66 -1.82 -0.93
N LEU A 228 7.52 -2.54 0.17
CA LEU A 228 7.39 -2.02 1.52
C LEU A 228 8.52 -2.62 2.34
N ILE A 229 9.32 -1.77 2.96
CA ILE A 229 10.43 -2.17 3.82
C ILE A 229 10.21 -1.56 5.18
N ILE A 230 10.18 -2.42 6.20
CA ILE A 230 9.95 -2.03 7.58
C ILE A 230 11.20 -2.43 8.35
N GLU A 231 11.88 -1.44 8.92
CA GLU A 231 13.09 -1.65 9.70
C GLU A 231 12.87 -1.24 11.17
N PRO A 232 12.63 -2.22 12.05
CA PRO A 232 12.57 -1.99 13.48
C PRO A 232 13.98 -1.74 14.05
N LYS A 233 14.18 -0.58 14.68
CA LYS A 233 15.47 -0.12 15.22
C LYS A 233 15.43 -0.01 16.74
N ASN A 234 16.56 -0.33 17.37
CA ASN A 234 16.82 0.04 18.76
C ASN A 234 16.94 1.57 18.90
N SER A 235 16.68 2.10 20.10
CA SER A 235 16.91 3.52 20.41
C SER A 235 18.35 3.98 20.14
N ASN A 236 19.32 3.07 20.27
CA ASN A 236 20.75 3.34 20.10
C ASN A 236 21.29 2.78 18.76
N ALA A 237 20.42 2.45 17.81
CA ALA A 237 20.80 1.80 16.55
C ALA A 237 21.69 2.67 15.64
N ILE A 238 21.81 3.97 15.91
CA ILE A 238 22.72 4.87 15.19
C ILE A 238 24.20 4.48 15.45
N GLU A 239 24.51 3.89 16.61
CA GLU A 239 25.89 3.62 17.04
C GLU A 239 26.32 2.15 16.92
N ARG A 240 25.37 1.22 16.75
CA ARG A 240 25.64 -0.22 16.72
C ARG A 240 24.80 -0.92 15.66
N ALA A 241 25.36 -1.99 15.09
CA ALA A 241 24.64 -2.90 14.20
C ALA A 241 23.30 -3.32 14.82
N ASN A 242 22.22 -3.35 14.02
CA ASN A 242 20.87 -3.60 14.49
C ASN A 242 20.70 -5.06 14.96
N LEU A 243 21.02 -5.33 16.23
CA LEU A 243 20.83 -6.64 16.86
C LEU A 243 19.36 -6.97 17.14
N LEU A 244 18.45 -5.98 17.05
CA LEU A 244 17.03 -6.18 17.35
C LEU A 244 16.35 -6.98 16.22
N ALA A 245 16.58 -6.54 14.98
CA ALA A 245 16.01 -7.08 13.76
C ALA A 245 17.09 -7.28 12.67
N PRO A 246 17.97 -8.28 12.80
CA PRO A 246 19.12 -8.49 11.90
C PRO A 246 18.73 -8.79 10.44
N GLU A 247 17.49 -9.20 10.18
CA GLU A 247 16.95 -9.42 8.83
C GLU A 247 15.68 -8.59 8.59
N TYR A 248 15.55 -7.43 9.23
CA TYR A 248 14.31 -6.61 9.20
C TYR A 248 13.08 -7.30 9.80
N GLU A 249 13.26 -8.47 10.40
CA GLU A 249 12.23 -9.23 11.08
C GLU A 249 12.16 -8.88 12.56
N TYR A 250 10.95 -8.59 13.03
CA TYR A 250 10.67 -8.29 14.43
C TYR A 250 9.38 -8.96 14.87
N ASP A 251 9.45 -9.66 15.98
CA ASP A 251 8.33 -10.38 16.54
C ASP A 251 8.40 -10.26 18.07
N SER A 252 7.37 -9.66 18.66
CA SER A 252 7.26 -9.47 20.12
C SER A 252 7.06 -10.79 20.89
N ARG A 253 6.67 -11.87 20.20
CA ARG A 253 6.51 -13.24 20.70
C ARG A 253 7.58 -14.21 20.20
N ARG A 254 8.65 -13.72 19.56
CA ARG A 254 9.77 -14.53 19.03
C ARG A 254 10.35 -15.50 20.05
N TYR A 255 10.35 -15.10 21.32
CA TYR A 255 10.80 -15.92 22.44
C TYR A 255 10.09 -17.27 22.54
N GLN A 256 8.82 -17.36 22.11
CA GLN A 256 8.03 -18.59 22.09
C GLN A 256 8.52 -19.52 20.97
N LYS A 257 8.78 -18.98 19.77
CA LYS A 257 9.32 -19.72 18.62
C LYS A 257 10.73 -20.24 18.88
N LYS A 258 11.62 -19.38 19.41
CA LYS A 258 13.02 -19.73 19.72
C LYS A 258 13.22 -20.43 21.07
N LYS A 259 12.15 -20.58 21.87
CA LYS A 259 12.20 -21.04 23.28
C LYS A 259 13.27 -20.32 24.11
N ASN A 260 13.46 -19.02 23.87
CA ASN A 260 14.45 -18.19 24.54
C ASN A 260 13.77 -17.14 25.43
N ALA A 261 13.61 -17.44 26.72
CA ALA A 261 12.92 -16.55 27.65
C ALA A 261 13.57 -15.17 27.85
N LYS A 262 14.85 -15.00 27.45
CA LYS A 262 15.62 -13.75 27.56
C LYS A 262 15.68 -12.98 26.23
N ASP A 263 14.80 -13.28 25.27
CA ASP A 263 14.77 -12.57 23.99
C ASP A 263 14.49 -11.06 24.21
N PRO A 264 15.32 -10.15 23.67
CA PRO A 264 15.12 -8.70 23.81
C PRO A 264 13.79 -8.19 23.25
N THR A 265 13.13 -8.90 22.32
CA THR A 265 11.85 -8.46 21.76
C THR A 265 10.63 -8.88 22.61
N LYS A 266 10.83 -9.71 23.64
CA LYS A 266 9.75 -10.33 24.42
C LYS A 266 8.79 -9.29 24.99
N HIS A 267 7.55 -9.29 24.50
CA HIS A 267 6.48 -8.37 24.94
C HIS A 267 6.91 -6.90 24.92
N GLN A 268 7.62 -6.50 23.87
CA GLN A 268 8.12 -5.13 23.71
C GLN A 268 7.82 -4.63 22.29
N LEU A 269 7.46 -3.36 22.18
CA LEU A 269 7.37 -2.69 20.89
C LEU A 269 8.77 -2.25 20.46
N PRO A 270 9.05 -2.23 19.15
CA PRO A 270 10.29 -1.65 18.67
C PRO A 270 10.33 -0.16 19.01
N PRO A 271 11.43 0.37 19.58
CA PRO A 271 11.53 1.78 19.96
C PRO A 271 11.39 2.75 18.78
N LEU A 272 11.92 2.37 17.63
CA LEU A 272 11.86 3.13 16.38
C LEU A 272 11.51 2.18 15.25
N ILE A 273 10.68 2.64 14.30
CA ILE A 273 10.41 1.92 13.06
C ILE A 273 10.70 2.88 11.92
N GLU A 274 11.60 2.49 11.04
CA GLU A 274 11.81 3.18 9.78
C GLU A 274 11.02 2.46 8.69
N VAL A 275 10.24 3.23 7.92
CA VAL A 275 9.39 2.70 6.86
C VAL A 275 9.84 3.30 5.54
N THR A 276 10.22 2.44 4.60
CA THR A 276 10.52 2.81 3.22
C THR A 276 9.47 2.19 2.30
N MET A 277 8.85 3.02 1.47
CA MET A 277 7.85 2.59 0.51
C MET A 277 8.26 3.02 -0.89
N VAL A 278 8.25 2.08 -1.83
CA VAL A 278 8.64 2.32 -3.22
C VAL A 278 7.40 2.25 -4.10
N ALA A 279 7.10 3.37 -4.76
CA ALA A 279 6.00 3.49 -5.71
C ALA A 279 6.52 3.54 -7.15
N MET A 280 5.73 3.00 -8.06
CA MET A 280 5.96 2.98 -9.50
C MET A 280 4.91 3.87 -10.20
N ASP A 281 5.23 4.43 -11.36
CA ASP A 281 4.27 5.18 -12.16
C ASP A 281 3.36 4.27 -12.99
N GLU A 282 2.15 4.75 -13.29
CA GLU A 282 1.14 3.94 -14.01
C GLU A 282 1.62 3.43 -15.38
N ARG A 283 2.46 4.20 -16.09
CA ARG A 283 2.98 3.74 -17.39
C ARG A 283 3.95 2.58 -17.26
N SER A 284 4.78 2.58 -16.22
CA SER A 284 5.66 1.44 -15.95
C SER A 284 4.87 0.23 -15.47
N ALA A 285 3.79 0.43 -14.70
CA ALA A 285 2.87 -0.62 -14.31
C ALA A 285 2.22 -1.29 -15.53
N LEU A 286 1.72 -0.50 -16.49
CA LEU A 286 1.15 -1.00 -17.75
C LEU A 286 2.17 -1.80 -18.58
N ARG A 287 3.43 -1.34 -18.64
CA ARG A 287 4.49 -2.10 -19.32
C ARG A 287 4.78 -3.43 -18.62
N LEU A 288 4.76 -3.44 -17.28
CA LEU A 288 4.98 -4.63 -16.48
C LEU A 288 3.87 -5.66 -16.71
N GLU A 289 2.61 -5.21 -16.72
CA GLU A 289 1.44 -6.02 -17.07
C GLU A 289 1.54 -6.61 -18.48
N GLN A 290 1.96 -5.80 -19.48
CA GLN A 290 2.19 -6.29 -20.85
C GLN A 290 3.32 -7.33 -20.95
N THR A 291 4.33 -7.24 -20.08
CA THR A 291 5.52 -8.11 -20.14
C THR A 291 5.30 -9.43 -19.42
N TYR A 292 4.67 -9.40 -18.24
CA TYR A 292 4.50 -10.58 -17.39
C TYR A 292 3.10 -11.18 -17.45
N GLY A 293 2.18 -10.57 -18.21
CA GLY A 293 0.80 -11.01 -18.33
C GLY A 293 0.03 -10.92 -17.01
N THR A 294 -1.18 -11.46 -17.04
CA THR A 294 -2.01 -11.65 -15.84
C THR A 294 -1.63 -12.96 -15.13
N LEU A 295 -1.61 -12.97 -13.80
CA LEU A 295 -1.55 -14.22 -13.03
C LEU A 295 -2.73 -15.11 -13.45
N PRO A 296 -2.56 -16.45 -13.52
CA PRO A 296 -3.68 -17.35 -13.74
C PRO A 296 -4.73 -17.08 -12.66
N SER A 297 -5.96 -16.79 -13.08
CA SER A 297 -7.10 -16.82 -12.19
C SER A 297 -7.36 -18.29 -11.84
N ASP A 298 -6.86 -18.75 -10.69
CA ASP A 298 -7.33 -20.00 -10.09
C ASP A 298 -8.76 -19.82 -9.55
#